data_AF-A0A6P1KR12-F1
#
_entry.id   AF-A0A6P1KR12-F1
#
_cell.length_a   1.000
_cell.length_b   1.000
_cell.length_c   1.000
_cell.angle_alpha   90.00
_cell.angle_beta   90.00
_cell.angle_gamma   90.00
#
_symmetry.space_group_name_H-M   'P 1'
#
loop_
_entity.id
_entity.type
_entity.pdbx_description
1 polymer ?
#
loop_
_entity_poly.entity_id
_entity_poly.type
_entity_poly.pdbx_seq_one_letter_code
_entity_poly.pdbx_strand_id
1 'polypeptide(L)'
;MLFDKNDKTKPRVGARLIYGNDSDTTEVINGIKNSKIYTSGVLSFAPEESITDAQKIEIIESFEQNLFPGLMKGEYSGYWVEHKDKDRQELHFVFADIHLPTGKALPVYYIGKDFDLVDSWKDLINIDYGLEDPNDPKRKRAYRLKGYEYNGVSTEFGPYRAVSTFVCF
;
A
#
# COMPACT_ATOMS: atom_id res chain seq x y z
N MET A 1 4.05 7.40 4.06
CA MET A 1 5.25 7.76 3.26
C MET A 1 6.36 8.16 4.21
N LEU A 2 7.55 7.59 3.98
CA LEU A 2 8.69 7.55 4.92
C LEU A 2 9.19 8.93 5.35
N PHE A 3 9.25 9.89 4.43
CA PHE A 3 9.86 11.20 4.67
C PHE A 3 8.83 12.30 4.97
N ASP A 4 9.26 13.29 5.76
CA ASP A 4 8.46 14.46 6.09
C ASP A 4 8.05 15.24 4.83
N LYS A 5 6.86 15.85 4.89
CA LYS A 5 6.32 16.61 3.74
C LYS A 5 7.13 17.89 3.49
N ASN A 6 7.68 18.49 4.54
CA ASN A 6 8.41 19.74 4.51
C ASN A 6 9.94 19.51 4.46
N ASP A 7 10.42 18.37 4.97
CA ASP A 7 11.83 17.99 4.92
C ASP A 7 12.03 16.54 4.45
N LYS A 8 12.34 16.38 3.15
CA LYS A 8 12.55 15.06 2.54
C LYS A 8 13.81 14.33 3.02
N THR A 9 14.66 14.97 3.83
CA THR A 9 15.86 14.34 4.40
C THR A 9 15.59 13.66 5.74
N LYS A 10 14.42 13.91 6.34
CA LYS A 10 14.05 13.40 7.65
C LYS A 10 12.91 12.39 7.53
N PRO A 11 13.08 11.17 8.07
CA PRO A 11 11.96 10.27 8.27
C PRO A 11 10.89 10.94 9.13
N ARG A 12 9.61 10.67 8.84
CA ARG A 12 8.52 11.12 9.70
C ARG A 12 8.65 10.46 11.07
N VAL A 13 8.32 11.22 12.10
CA VAL A 13 8.23 10.69 13.46
C VAL A 13 7.22 9.54 13.47
N GLY A 14 7.63 8.36 13.94
CA GLY A 14 6.78 7.16 13.97
C GLY A 14 6.68 6.37 12.67
N ALA A 15 7.44 6.75 11.62
CA ALA A 15 7.57 5.97 10.40
C ALA A 15 8.83 5.08 10.44
N ARG A 16 8.69 3.81 10.08
CA ARG A 16 9.78 2.81 10.02
C ARG A 16 9.72 2.07 8.69
N LEU A 17 10.83 2.05 7.94
CA LEU A 17 10.99 1.15 6.80
C LEU A 17 11.01 -0.29 7.33
N ILE A 18 10.13 -1.15 6.83
CA ILE A 18 9.99 -2.53 7.31
C ILE A 18 10.24 -3.58 6.22
N TYR A 19 10.14 -3.21 4.95
CA TYR A 19 10.38 -4.12 3.83
C TYR A 19 10.79 -3.35 2.56
N GLY A 20 11.62 -3.95 1.72
CA GLY A 20 12.14 -3.35 0.49
C GLY A 20 13.24 -2.30 0.72
N ASN A 21 13.53 -1.52 -0.32
CA ASN A 21 14.53 -0.45 -0.29
C ASN A 21 13.94 0.83 -0.90
N ASP A 22 13.82 1.87 -0.08
CA ASP A 22 13.24 3.14 -0.46
C ASP A 22 14.15 3.94 -1.39
N SER A 23 15.47 3.89 -1.18
CA SER A 23 16.46 4.57 -2.02
C SER A 23 16.42 4.02 -3.44
N ASP A 24 16.58 2.70 -3.58
CA ASP A 24 16.59 2.03 -4.89
C ASP A 24 15.27 2.25 -5.64
N THR A 25 14.14 2.08 -4.95
CA THR A 25 12.82 2.28 -5.56
C THR A 25 12.62 3.73 -5.98
N THR A 26 13.10 4.70 -5.20
CA THR A 26 13.01 6.13 -5.54
C THR A 26 13.83 6.45 -6.79
N GLU A 27 15.04 5.89 -6.90
CA GLU A 27 15.87 6.03 -8.10
C GLU A 27 15.20 5.43 -9.33
N VAL A 28 14.61 4.23 -9.21
CA VAL A 28 13.82 3.62 -10.29
C VAL A 28 12.67 4.53 -10.70
N ILE A 29 11.88 5.03 -9.76
CA ILE A 29 10.73 5.91 -10.02
C ILE A 29 11.16 7.18 -10.77
N ASN A 30 12.27 7.80 -10.35
CA ASN A 30 12.81 9.00 -10.98
C ASN A 30 13.25 8.75 -12.45
N GLY A 31 13.56 7.51 -12.82
CA GLY A 31 13.91 7.12 -14.18
C GLY A 31 12.73 6.91 -15.12
N ILE A 32 11.50 6.80 -14.62
CA ILE A 32 10.32 6.47 -15.42
C ILE A 32 9.79 7.73 -16.13
N LYS A 33 9.57 7.62 -17.45
CA LYS A 33 9.10 8.74 -18.31
C LYS A 33 7.61 8.68 -18.65
N ASN A 34 6.89 7.72 -18.08
CA ASN A 34 5.46 7.53 -18.29
C ASN A 34 4.63 8.57 -17.51
N SER A 35 3.35 8.71 -17.86
CA SER A 35 2.44 9.62 -17.14
C SER A 35 2.15 9.17 -15.71
N LYS A 36 2.19 7.87 -15.46
CA LYS A 36 2.13 7.24 -14.14
C LYS A 36 3.45 6.52 -13.88
N ILE A 37 4.10 6.88 -12.78
CA ILE A 37 5.47 6.45 -12.45
C ILE A 37 5.53 5.57 -11.19
N TYR A 38 4.51 5.65 -10.32
CA TYR A 38 4.40 4.77 -9.17
C TYR A 38 2.94 4.59 -8.75
N THR A 39 2.72 3.54 -7.96
CA THR A 39 1.48 3.26 -7.23
C THR A 39 1.81 3.22 -5.76
N SER A 40 1.00 3.89 -4.94
CA SER A 40 1.16 3.86 -3.48
C SER A 40 -0.11 3.37 -2.84
N GLY A 41 -0.01 2.86 -1.62
CA GLY A 41 -1.20 2.49 -0.88
C GLY A 41 -0.94 2.24 0.58
N VAL A 42 -1.97 1.78 1.28
CA VAL A 42 -1.89 1.51 2.71
C VAL A 42 -2.80 0.35 3.09
N LEU A 43 -2.27 -0.50 3.98
CA LEU A 43 -2.99 -1.46 4.77
C LEU A 43 -3.22 -0.84 6.15
N SER A 44 -4.46 -0.53 6.51
CA SER A 44 -4.82 0.06 7.80
C SER A 44 -5.43 -1.02 8.68
N PHE A 45 -4.94 -1.17 9.91
CA PHE A 45 -5.48 -2.09 10.92
C PHE A 45 -6.36 -1.32 11.91
N ALA A 46 -7.26 -2.02 12.59
CA ALA A 46 -8.12 -1.40 13.60
C ALA A 46 -7.31 -0.95 14.84
N PRO A 47 -7.80 0.04 15.62
CA PRO A 47 -7.01 0.65 16.70
C PRO A 47 -6.54 -0.31 17.79
N GLU A 48 -7.30 -1.37 18.06
CA GLU A 48 -7.00 -2.36 19.09
C GLU A 48 -6.17 -3.54 18.56
N GLU A 49 -5.92 -3.58 17.26
CA GLU A 49 -5.14 -4.64 16.63
C GLU A 49 -3.66 -4.32 16.66
N SER A 50 -2.87 -5.34 16.99
CA SER A 50 -1.43 -5.28 16.84
C SER A 50 -0.93 -6.56 16.21
N ILE A 51 -0.46 -6.44 14.97
CA ILE A 51 0.24 -7.51 14.28
C ILE A 51 1.74 -7.46 14.63
N THR A 52 2.32 -8.63 14.86
CA THR A 52 3.75 -8.79 15.15
C THR A 52 4.61 -8.45 13.93
N ASP A 53 5.90 -8.19 14.14
CA ASP A 53 6.82 -7.93 13.01
C ASP A 53 6.88 -9.11 12.02
N ALA A 54 6.75 -10.36 12.49
CA ALA A 54 6.69 -11.54 11.61
C ALA A 54 5.42 -11.53 10.74
N GLN A 55 4.25 -11.32 11.35
CA GLN A 55 2.97 -11.25 10.64
C GLN A 55 2.93 -10.10 9.62
N LYS A 56 3.59 -8.97 9.90
CA LYS A 56 3.73 -7.88 8.92
C LYS A 56 4.40 -8.36 7.66
N ILE A 57 5.52 -9.09 7.79
CA ILE A 57 6.26 -9.61 6.64
C ILE A 57 5.40 -10.62 5.87
N GLU A 58 4.72 -11.52 6.57
CA GLU A 58 3.83 -12.52 5.93
C GLU A 58 2.67 -11.84 5.17
N ILE A 59 2.01 -10.84 5.76
CA ILE A 59 0.95 -10.07 5.12
C ILE A 59 1.50 -9.30 3.91
N ILE A 60 2.67 -8.66 4.03
CA ILE A 60 3.32 -7.93 2.94
C ILE A 60 3.63 -8.85 1.76
N GLU A 61 4.25 -10.00 2.03
CA GLU A 61 4.61 -10.96 0.99
C GLU A 61 3.37 -11.55 0.31
N SER A 62 2.34 -11.88 1.09
CA SER A 62 1.06 -12.34 0.57
C SER A 62 0.39 -11.27 -0.30
N PHE A 63 0.40 -10.00 0.13
CA PHE A 63 -0.15 -8.90 -0.66
C PHE A 63 0.59 -8.69 -1.98
N GLU A 64 1.93 -8.71 -1.94
CA GLU A 64 2.74 -8.58 -3.16
C GLU A 64 2.48 -9.72 -4.14
N GLN A 65 2.36 -10.96 -3.67
CA GLN A 65 1.98 -12.10 -4.52
C GLN A 65 0.59 -11.93 -5.14
N ASN A 66 -0.35 -11.34 -4.40
CA ASN A 66 -1.69 -11.04 -4.90
C ASN A 66 -1.68 -9.93 -5.95
N LEU A 67 -0.85 -8.89 -5.80
CA LEU A 67 -0.71 -7.80 -6.76
C LEU A 67 0.10 -8.16 -8.01
N PHE A 68 1.08 -9.05 -7.87
CA PHE A 68 2.04 -9.39 -8.92
C PHE A 68 2.01 -10.87 -9.28
N PRO A 69 0.87 -11.42 -9.73
CA PRO A 69 0.75 -12.84 -10.01
C PRO A 69 1.71 -13.24 -11.12
N GLY A 70 2.60 -14.18 -10.82
CA GLY A 70 3.58 -14.71 -11.77
C GLY A 70 4.85 -13.87 -11.96
N LEU A 71 5.02 -12.77 -11.21
CA LEU A 71 6.30 -12.06 -11.14
C LEU A 71 7.12 -12.54 -9.96
N MET A 72 8.43 -12.59 -10.16
CA MET A 72 9.40 -12.90 -9.11
C MET A 72 9.85 -11.62 -8.39
N LYS A 73 10.24 -11.77 -7.12
CA LYS A 73 10.92 -10.69 -6.39
C LYS A 73 12.15 -10.25 -7.21
N GLY A 74 12.25 -8.94 -7.48
CA GLY A 74 13.29 -8.35 -8.32
C GLY A 74 12.84 -8.03 -9.76
N GLU A 75 11.65 -8.46 -10.19
CA GLU A 75 11.06 -8.00 -11.46
C GLU A 75 10.28 -6.68 -11.31
N TYR A 76 10.01 -6.28 -10.06
CA TYR A 76 9.40 -5.03 -9.66
C TYR A 76 10.19 -4.41 -8.49
N SER A 77 10.06 -3.11 -8.28
CA SER A 77 10.70 -2.38 -7.17
C SER A 77 9.63 -1.76 -6.27
N GLY A 78 9.76 -1.98 -4.97
CA GLY A 78 8.89 -1.36 -3.98
C GLY A 78 9.46 -1.37 -2.58
N TYR A 79 8.80 -0.62 -1.70
CA TYR A 79 9.12 -0.59 -0.28
C TYR A 79 7.88 -0.36 0.58
N TRP A 80 8.00 -0.74 1.85
CA TRP A 80 6.95 -0.65 2.86
C TRP A 80 7.40 0.10 4.09
N VAL A 81 6.51 0.97 4.57
CA VAL A 81 6.72 1.81 5.74
C VAL A 81 5.60 1.58 6.72
N GLU A 82 5.97 1.12 7.91
CA GLU A 82 5.06 1.12 9.05
C GLU A 82 4.94 2.53 9.61
N HIS A 83 3.70 2.94 9.86
CA HIS A 83 3.34 4.16 10.55
C HIS A 83 2.64 3.77 11.87
N LYS A 84 3.22 4.21 12.99
CA LYS A 84 2.64 4.10 14.35
C LYS A 84 2.33 5.47 14.98
N ASP A 85 2.38 6.53 14.17
CA ASP A 85 2.21 7.91 14.61
C ASP A 85 0.74 8.32 14.83
N LYS A 86 -0.20 7.40 14.60
CA LYS A 86 -1.65 7.60 14.72
C LYS A 86 -2.27 6.57 15.65
N ASP A 87 -3.56 6.73 15.94
CA ASP A 87 -4.39 5.79 16.71
C ASP A 87 -4.50 4.38 16.11
N ARG A 88 -3.93 4.16 14.92
CA ARG A 88 -3.98 2.90 14.17
C ARG A 88 -2.61 2.56 13.61
N GLN A 89 -2.34 1.26 13.56
CA GLN A 89 -1.20 0.73 12.85
C GLN A 89 -1.50 0.75 11.34
N GLU A 90 -0.62 1.37 10.56
CA GLU A 90 -0.75 1.48 9.10
C GLU A 90 0.53 0.98 8.42
N LEU A 91 0.42 0.12 7.39
CA LEU A 91 1.54 -0.28 6.54
C LEU A 91 1.36 0.38 5.17
N HIS A 92 2.15 1.41 4.90
CA HIS A 92 2.17 2.11 3.62
C HIS A 92 3.10 1.37 2.65
N PHE A 93 2.73 1.30 1.38
CA PHE A 93 3.60 0.78 0.32
C PHE A 93 3.75 1.77 -0.82
N VAL A 94 4.85 1.63 -1.54
CA VAL A 94 5.10 2.30 -2.83
C VAL A 94 5.74 1.29 -3.76
N PHE A 95 5.21 1.17 -4.97
CA PHE A 95 5.75 0.35 -6.05
C PHE A 95 5.98 1.20 -7.30
N ALA A 96 7.10 1.00 -7.97
CA ALA A 96 7.39 1.64 -9.25
C ALA A 96 6.52 1.02 -10.37
N ASP A 97 5.91 1.86 -11.23
CA ASP A 97 5.04 1.41 -12.32
C ASP A 97 5.85 0.97 -13.57
N ILE A 98 6.90 0.18 -13.35
CA ILE A 98 7.79 -0.35 -14.39
C ILE A 98 8.21 -1.78 -14.07
N HIS A 99 8.17 -2.64 -15.09
CA HIS A 99 8.71 -3.99 -15.02
C HIS A 99 10.22 -3.91 -15.27
N LEU A 100 11.03 -4.17 -14.24
CA LEU A 100 12.47 -3.93 -14.25
C LEU A 100 13.20 -4.65 -15.40
N PRO A 101 12.94 -5.93 -15.70
CA PRO A 101 13.64 -6.63 -16.78
C PRO A 101 13.38 -6.09 -18.18
N THR A 102 12.17 -5.60 -18.44
CA THR A 102 11.75 -5.20 -19.80
C THR A 102 11.70 -3.70 -20.00
N GLY A 103 11.73 -2.91 -18.92
CA GLY A 103 11.55 -1.46 -18.95
C GLY A 103 10.15 -1.01 -19.38
N LYS A 104 9.19 -1.94 -19.49
CA LYS A 104 7.81 -1.63 -19.89
C LYS A 104 6.99 -1.19 -18.68
N ALA A 105 5.92 -0.44 -18.94
CA ALA A 105 4.97 -0.04 -17.91
C ALA A 105 4.41 -1.28 -17.19
N LEU A 106 4.38 -1.23 -15.85
CA LEU A 106 3.77 -2.24 -14.99
C LEU A 106 2.64 -1.56 -14.19
N PRO A 107 1.38 -1.67 -14.62
CA PRO A 107 0.26 -1.18 -13.82
C PRO A 107 0.12 -2.05 -12.58
N VAL A 108 0.49 -1.52 -11.40
CA VAL A 108 0.48 -2.27 -10.13
C VAL A 108 -0.94 -2.51 -9.60
N TYR A 109 -1.84 -1.56 -9.80
CA TYR A 109 -3.24 -1.68 -9.38
C TYR A 109 -4.16 -0.91 -10.33
N TYR A 110 -5.23 -1.58 -10.73
CA TYR A 110 -6.32 -1.07 -11.53
C TYR A 110 -7.66 -1.48 -10.91
N ILE A 111 -8.35 -0.50 -10.33
CA ILE A 111 -9.58 -0.71 -9.56
C ILE A 111 -10.64 -1.58 -10.25
N GLY A 112 -10.83 -1.43 -11.56
CA GLY A 112 -11.86 -2.19 -12.28
C GLY A 112 -11.58 -3.69 -12.42
N LYS A 113 -10.37 -4.14 -12.10
CA LYS A 113 -9.95 -5.55 -12.20
C LYS A 113 -9.45 -6.11 -10.88
N ASP A 114 -8.68 -5.32 -10.16
CA ASP A 114 -7.93 -5.79 -9.00
C ASP A 114 -8.69 -5.56 -7.69
N PHE A 115 -9.80 -4.80 -7.72
CA PHE A 115 -10.57 -4.51 -6.51
C PHE A 115 -11.11 -5.80 -5.86
N ASP A 116 -11.86 -6.61 -6.61
CA ASP A 116 -12.45 -7.84 -6.06
C ASP A 116 -11.37 -8.85 -5.62
N LEU A 117 -10.21 -8.84 -6.31
CA LEU A 117 -9.06 -9.66 -5.96
C LEU A 117 -8.45 -9.24 -4.62
N VAL A 118 -8.22 -7.93 -4.44
CA VAL A 118 -7.67 -7.36 -3.19
C VAL A 118 -8.68 -7.47 -2.05
N ASP A 119 -9.98 -7.32 -2.32
CA ASP A 119 -11.04 -7.46 -1.32
C ASP A 119 -11.16 -8.92 -0.83
N SER A 120 -11.08 -9.89 -1.75
CA SER A 120 -11.05 -11.32 -1.40
C SER A 120 -9.79 -11.70 -0.63
N TRP A 121 -8.63 -11.17 -1.03
CA TRP A 121 -7.38 -11.36 -0.29
C TRP A 121 -7.47 -10.80 1.13
N LYS A 122 -8.05 -9.59 1.29
CA LYS A 122 -8.29 -9.00 2.62
C LYS A 122 -9.12 -9.92 3.50
N ASP A 123 -10.21 -10.50 2.97
CA ASP A 123 -11.07 -11.41 3.73
C ASP A 123 -10.31 -12.65 4.21
N LEU A 124 -9.43 -13.22 3.38
CA LEU A 124 -8.57 -14.34 3.77
C LEU A 124 -7.61 -13.94 4.90
N ILE A 125 -6.93 -12.80 4.77
CA ILE A 125 -6.01 -12.29 5.80
C ILE A 125 -6.76 -12.00 7.11
N ASN A 126 -7.98 -11.48 7.04
CA ASN A 126 -8.84 -11.28 8.21
C ASN A 126 -9.10 -12.59 8.95
N ILE A 127 -9.42 -13.65 8.22
CA ILE A 127 -9.69 -14.96 8.79
C ILE A 127 -8.41 -15.57 9.39
N ASP A 128 -7.31 -15.55 8.66
CA ASP A 128 -6.05 -16.21 9.04
C ASP A 128 -5.43 -15.61 10.31
N TYR A 129 -5.55 -14.28 10.48
CA TYR A 129 -4.97 -13.56 11.61
C TYR A 129 -5.99 -13.16 12.68
N GLY A 130 -7.26 -13.52 12.51
CA GLY A 130 -8.34 -13.15 13.42
C GLY A 130 -8.54 -11.64 13.51
N LEU A 131 -8.30 -10.94 12.41
CA LEU A 131 -8.42 -9.49 12.32
C LEU A 131 -9.88 -9.08 12.13
N GLU A 132 -10.12 -7.81 12.39
CA GLU A 132 -11.37 -7.12 12.30
C GLU A 132 -11.89 -7.11 10.85
N ASP A 133 -13.17 -7.44 10.66
CA ASP A 133 -13.83 -7.18 9.38
C ASP A 133 -14.46 -5.77 9.43
N PRO A 134 -14.05 -4.85 8.54
CA PRO A 134 -14.69 -3.53 8.44
C PRO A 134 -16.14 -3.60 7.95
N ASN A 135 -16.54 -4.72 7.33
CA ASN A 135 -17.89 -4.98 6.86
C ASN A 135 -18.78 -5.68 7.91
N ASP A 136 -18.26 -6.02 9.10
CA ASP A 136 -19.05 -6.64 10.16
C ASP A 136 -20.30 -5.78 10.47
N PRO A 137 -21.52 -6.34 10.38
CA PRO A 137 -22.76 -5.64 10.70
C PRO A 137 -22.76 -4.91 12.04
N LYS A 138 -22.03 -5.43 13.05
CA LYS A 138 -21.91 -4.83 14.39
C LYS A 138 -21.09 -3.53 14.40
N ARG A 139 -20.27 -3.29 13.37
CA ARG A 139 -19.44 -2.10 13.20
C ARG A 139 -19.85 -1.22 12.03
N LYS A 140 -21.00 -1.50 11.39
CA LYS A 140 -21.62 -0.57 10.44
C LYS A 140 -21.84 0.78 11.13
N ARG A 141 -21.04 1.78 10.74
CA ARG A 141 -21.21 3.15 11.21
C ARG A 141 -22.65 3.59 10.98
N ALA A 142 -23.30 4.13 12.01
CA ALA A 142 -24.67 4.66 11.93
C ALA A 142 -24.85 5.71 10.82
N TYR A 143 -23.75 6.36 10.42
CA TYR A 143 -23.65 7.23 9.26
C TYR A 143 -22.53 6.76 8.33
N ARG A 144 -22.91 6.37 7.11
CA ARG A 144 -21.98 6.30 5.98
C ARG A 144 -21.79 7.74 5.50
N LEU A 145 -20.73 8.42 5.95
CA LEU A 145 -20.33 9.67 5.29
C LEU A 145 -20.13 9.35 3.82
N LYS A 146 -20.82 10.07 2.92
CA LYS A 146 -20.54 10.03 1.47
C LYS A 146 -19.07 10.40 1.29
N GLY A 147 -18.23 9.39 1.10
CA GLY A 147 -16.78 9.50 1.17
C GLY A 147 -16.09 8.14 1.04
N TYR A 148 -16.80 7.04 1.30
CA TYR A 148 -16.41 5.68 0.91
C TYR A 148 -16.81 5.34 -0.53
N GLU A 149 -16.59 6.30 -1.44
CA GLU A 149 -16.39 5.95 -2.84
C GLU A 149 -14.91 5.64 -2.97
N TYR A 150 -14.54 4.60 -3.72
CA TYR A 150 -13.19 4.44 -4.24
C TYR A 150 -12.89 5.59 -5.23
N ASN A 151 -12.79 6.80 -4.71
CA ASN A 151 -12.28 7.94 -5.43
C ASN A 151 -10.78 7.89 -5.21
N GLY A 152 -10.04 7.42 -6.21
CA GLY A 152 -8.58 7.42 -6.18
C GLY A 152 -8.09 8.78 -5.70
N VAL A 153 -7.63 8.84 -4.45
CA VAL A 153 -7.15 10.09 -3.86
C VAL A 153 -5.78 10.33 -4.46
N SER A 154 -5.71 11.22 -5.43
CA SER A 154 -4.45 11.78 -5.92
C SER A 154 -3.81 12.56 -4.78
N THR A 155 -2.89 11.96 -4.05
CA THR A 155 -1.97 12.72 -3.20
C THR A 155 -0.96 13.38 -4.12
N GLU A 156 -1.05 14.71 -4.26
CA GLU A 156 -0.11 15.50 -5.04
C GLU A 156 1.31 15.36 -4.48
N PHE A 157 2.16 14.64 -5.23
CA PHE A 157 3.60 14.68 -5.12
C PHE A 157 4.14 15.10 -6.49
N GLY A 158 4.17 16.41 -6.76
CA GLY A 158 4.66 16.95 -8.02
C GLY A 158 3.79 16.63 -9.25
N PRO A 159 4.27 16.88 -10.48
CA PRO A 159 3.45 16.85 -11.70
C PRO A 159 2.99 15.43 -12.15
N TYR A 160 3.21 14.39 -11.33
CA TYR A 160 2.94 13.00 -11.68
C TYR A 160 1.74 12.47 -10.91
N ARG A 161 0.77 11.88 -11.62
CA ARG A 161 -0.46 11.33 -11.03
C ARG A 161 -0.18 9.95 -10.43
N ALA A 162 -0.05 9.87 -9.11
CA ALA A 162 -0.06 8.61 -8.37
C ALA A 162 -1.49 8.07 -8.24
N VAL A 163 -1.64 6.75 -8.27
CA VAL A 163 -2.88 6.08 -7.85
C VAL A 163 -2.67 5.59 -6.43
N SER A 164 -3.56 5.99 -5.53
CA SER A 164 -3.57 5.54 -4.13
C SER A 164 -4.54 4.38 -3.96
N THR A 165 -4.05 3.24 -3.47
CA THR A 165 -4.86 2.08 -3.08
C THR A 165 -5.00 2.03 -1.56
N PHE A 166 -6.20 1.81 -1.04
CA PHE A 166 -6.45 1.75 0.40
C PHE A 166 -7.16 0.45 0.74
N VAL A 167 -6.58 -0.36 1.62
CA VAL A 167 -7.19 -1.59 2.17
C VAL A 167 -7.29 -1.42 3.67
N CYS A 168 -8.48 -1.68 4.22
CA CYS A 168 -8.75 -1.57 5.65
C CYS A 168 -9.06 -2.94 6.20
N PHE A 169 -8.38 -3.30 7.28
CA PHE A 169 -8.71 -4.35 8.22
C PHE A 169 -9.43 -3.66 9.40
#